data_AF-A0A8X8BTM8-F1
#
_entry.id   AF-A0A8X8BTM8-F1
#
_cell.length_a   1.000
_cell.length_b   1.000
_cell.length_c   1.000
_cell.angle_alpha   90.00
_cell.angle_beta   90.00
_cell.angle_gamma   90.00
#
_symmetry.space_group_name_H-M   'P 1'
#
loop_
_entity.id
_entity.type
_entity.pdbx_description
1 polymer ?
#
loop_
_entity_poly.entity_id
_entity_poly.type
_entity_poly.pdbx_seq_one_letter_code
_entity_poly.pdbx_strand_id
1 'polypeptide(L)'
;MFCKTDEICICMMCGMTEHNGHEKVEQKMEREGKQDEFTCSICLDTLTDPVTILCGHNFCLKCLTNCWDQSQEFSCPQCRHTFTTRPELHVNTLLNEVIKKFKRPRLSRHSSQSFAGTGDVECDFCTGKKFRAVNSCLTCLASYCQTHLQPHYEIAVWKGHKLVDPDRNLKEKLCEKHQKSLEIFCKTDETCICMMCGVTEHNSHEKVELELEREGKQKQLAVTRSEIRRRLEEKEKKLRETRRTVEEMKISLKQKMEEHDKSFTVLIRCIKEAHKKLTEKIRKQDKRNVEKAKEVMEQLEKEIEELKRIEAELKELSDTKDHLHFLQTFSSCCVLPADGDSLSFTVKADFSSEDLLKELSGLKKSLEKISQWDILTWTPPGKLILFLPILAPQWWRLARFIPHPEVFQVLDHLVLIAPPGAEDSSSQALELWQRPLAATPSPNQAVDDSMSLGATWESGK
;
A
#
# COMPACT_ATOMS: atom_id res chain seq x y z
N MET A 1 3.82 54.30 -4.46
CA MET A 1 4.71 55.34 -3.90
C MET A 1 4.56 55.30 -2.39
N PHE A 2 5.69 55.22 -1.66
CA PHE A 2 5.72 55.32 -0.20
C PHE A 2 5.73 56.78 0.24
N CYS A 3 4.91 57.14 1.24
CA CYS A 3 5.24 57.91 2.47
C CYS A 3 3.90 58.17 3.20
N LYS A 4 3.66 57.58 4.38
CA LYS A 4 3.87 58.18 5.71
C LYS A 4 3.30 59.60 5.82
N THR A 5 2.23 59.78 6.59
CA THR A 5 2.29 60.07 8.03
C THR A 5 0.90 59.96 8.66
N ASP A 6 0.89 59.53 9.91
CA ASP A 6 -0.23 59.35 10.81
C ASP A 6 -1.12 60.60 10.95
N GLU A 7 -2.44 60.42 10.92
CA GLU A 7 -3.39 60.85 11.97
C GLU A 7 -4.85 60.51 11.57
N ILE A 8 -5.34 59.45 12.22
CA ILE A 8 -6.72 59.14 12.68
C ILE A 8 -7.89 59.90 12.02
N CYS A 9 -8.75 59.15 11.33
CA CYS A 9 -10.18 59.42 11.24
C CYS A 9 -10.98 58.14 11.54
N ILE A 10 -11.77 58.21 12.61
CA ILE A 10 -12.65 57.17 13.14
C ILE A 10 -13.86 57.01 12.20
N CYS A 11 -14.13 55.79 11.73
CA CYS A 11 -15.41 55.43 11.12
C CYS A 11 -16.15 54.46 12.05
N MET A 12 -17.12 55.00 12.79
CA MET A 12 -18.06 54.23 13.63
C MET A 12 -19.04 53.46 12.74
N MET A 13 -18.80 52.16 12.53
CA MET A 13 -19.82 51.09 12.59
C MET A 13 -19.20 49.69 12.35
N CYS A 14 -18.01 49.45 12.91
CA CYS A 14 -17.50 48.12 13.22
C CYS A 14 -16.49 48.24 14.37
N GLY A 15 -16.89 47.81 15.57
CA GLY A 15 -15.99 47.71 16.72
C GLY A 15 -15.02 46.54 16.52
N MET A 16 -13.86 46.89 15.97
CA MET A 16 -12.57 46.19 15.88
C MET A 16 -12.36 44.98 16.82
N THR A 17 -12.09 43.81 16.25
CA THR A 17 -10.77 43.15 15.99
C THR A 17 -10.15 42.46 17.20
N GLU A 18 -9.83 41.20 16.95
CA GLU A 18 -9.02 40.29 17.75
C GLU A 18 -7.70 40.93 18.19
N HIS A 19 -7.36 40.80 19.48
CA HIS A 19 -6.02 40.47 19.95
C HIS A 19 -6.06 39.95 21.39
N ASN A 20 -5.29 38.88 21.60
CA ASN A 20 -4.67 38.42 22.86
C ASN A 20 -5.53 37.68 23.90
N GLY A 21 -5.46 36.35 23.87
CA GLY A 21 -4.36 35.65 24.56
C GLY A 21 -4.21 35.78 26.09
N HIS A 22 -5.16 36.37 26.82
CA HIS A 22 -5.06 36.53 28.28
C HIS A 22 -6.27 36.03 29.11
N GLU A 23 -7.38 35.64 28.48
CA GLU A 23 -8.60 35.17 29.19
C GLU A 23 -8.54 33.74 29.74
N LYS A 24 -7.53 32.93 29.36
CA LYS A 24 -7.43 31.52 29.78
C LYS A 24 -6.72 31.28 31.12
N VAL A 25 -6.09 32.30 31.69
CA VAL A 25 -5.38 32.18 32.99
C VAL A 25 -6.24 32.73 34.14
N GLU A 26 -7.02 33.78 33.90
CA GLU A 26 -7.90 34.36 34.92
C GLU A 26 -9.06 33.44 35.32
N GLN A 27 -9.62 32.65 34.37
CA GLN A 27 -10.64 31.63 34.68
C GLN A 27 -10.10 30.35 35.35
N LYS A 28 -8.76 30.22 35.46
CA LYS A 28 -8.10 29.09 36.14
C LYS A 28 -7.71 29.44 37.58
N MET A 29 -7.48 30.71 37.92
CA MET A 29 -7.18 31.14 39.30
C MET A 29 -8.42 31.50 40.15
N GLU A 30 -9.58 31.81 39.55
CA GLU A 30 -10.81 32.06 40.34
C GLU A 30 -11.49 30.79 40.89
N ARG A 31 -10.99 29.60 40.57
CA ARG A 31 -11.61 28.32 40.95
C ARG A 31 -11.03 27.67 42.22
N GLU A 32 -9.96 28.22 42.79
CA GLU A 32 -9.22 27.59 43.91
C GLU A 32 -9.25 28.39 45.22
N GLY A 33 -10.08 29.45 45.33
CA GLY A 33 -10.11 30.33 46.52
C GLY A 33 -11.47 30.54 47.20
N LYS A 34 -12.46 29.65 47.01
CA LYS A 34 -13.84 29.88 47.49
C LYS A 34 -14.46 28.75 48.32
N GLN A 35 -13.69 27.73 48.72
CA GLN A 35 -14.19 26.59 49.49
C GLN A 35 -14.10 26.75 51.02
N ASP A 36 -13.43 27.78 51.54
CA ASP A 36 -13.18 27.94 52.99
C ASP A 36 -14.19 28.80 53.76
N GLU A 37 -15.19 29.41 53.12
CA GLU A 37 -16.04 30.42 53.79
C GLU A 37 -17.19 29.82 54.64
N PHE A 38 -17.52 28.54 54.48
CA PHE A 38 -18.65 27.89 55.19
C PHE A 38 -18.31 26.53 55.81
N THR A 39 -17.05 26.30 56.18
CA THR A 39 -16.57 25.01 56.69
C THR A 39 -16.49 25.03 58.22
N CYS A 40 -17.00 23.98 58.86
CA CYS A 40 -16.91 23.79 60.30
C CYS A 40 -15.50 23.29 60.66
N SER A 41 -14.73 24.01 61.47
CA SER A 41 -13.36 23.60 61.80
C SER A 41 -13.26 22.36 62.73
N ILE A 42 -14.39 21.83 63.22
CA ILE A 42 -14.44 20.64 64.07
C ILE A 42 -14.61 19.37 63.22
N CYS A 43 -15.62 19.35 62.34
CA CYS A 43 -15.89 18.19 61.48
C CYS A 43 -15.28 18.32 60.08
N LEU A 44 -14.74 19.49 59.73
CA LEU A 44 -14.16 19.83 58.44
C LEU A 44 -15.15 19.76 57.26
N ASP A 45 -16.45 19.66 57.54
CA ASP A 45 -17.53 19.67 56.55
C ASP A 45 -18.24 21.02 56.50
N THR A 46 -19.04 21.24 55.44
CA THR A 46 -19.91 22.43 55.34
C THR A 46 -20.84 22.52 56.55
N LEU A 47 -20.91 23.70 57.14
CA LEU A 47 -21.74 24.01 58.30
C LEU A 47 -23.19 23.53 58.11
N THR A 48 -23.68 22.78 59.09
CA THR A 48 -25.06 22.28 59.18
C THR A 48 -25.63 22.78 60.50
N ASP A 49 -26.75 23.50 60.44
CA ASP A 49 -27.30 24.26 61.56
C ASP A 49 -26.20 25.12 62.25
N PRO A 50 -25.64 26.11 61.51
CA PRO A 50 -24.51 26.89 61.99
C PRO A 50 -24.86 27.66 63.26
N VAL A 51 -23.98 27.64 64.25
CA VAL A 51 -24.03 28.48 65.45
C VAL A 51 -22.87 29.46 65.42
N THR A 52 -23.14 30.73 65.70
CA THR A 52 -22.12 31.77 65.85
C THR A 52 -21.95 32.05 67.34
N ILE A 53 -20.75 31.83 67.87
CA ILE A 53 -20.45 32.16 69.28
C ILE A 53 -19.87 33.57 69.41
N LEU A 54 -19.79 34.09 70.63
CA LEU A 54 -19.48 35.51 70.88
C LEU A 54 -18.12 35.98 70.33
N CYS A 55 -17.17 35.07 70.07
CA CYS A 55 -15.91 35.42 69.40
C CYS A 55 -16.02 35.52 67.86
N GLY A 56 -17.21 35.33 67.29
CA GLY A 56 -17.50 35.45 65.86
C GLY A 56 -17.29 34.19 65.02
N HIS A 57 -16.76 33.11 65.59
CA HIS A 57 -16.54 31.85 64.88
C HIS A 57 -17.81 31.01 64.76
N ASN A 58 -17.89 30.22 63.69
CA ASN A 58 -19.08 29.48 63.29
C ASN A 58 -18.80 27.97 63.27
N PHE A 59 -19.70 27.19 63.88
CA PHE A 59 -19.58 25.73 63.96
C PHE A 59 -20.93 25.07 63.71
N CYS A 60 -20.97 23.78 63.40
CA CYS A 60 -22.24 23.04 63.44
C CYS A 60 -22.72 22.97 64.88
N LEU A 61 -24.02 23.19 65.14
CA LEU A 61 -24.61 23.11 66.48
C LEU A 61 -24.19 21.82 67.22
N LYS A 62 -24.33 20.67 66.56
CA LYS A 62 -23.97 19.37 67.13
C LYS A 62 -22.48 19.24 67.44
N CYS A 63 -21.62 19.77 66.58
CA CYS A 63 -20.17 19.67 66.76
C CYS A 63 -19.70 20.49 67.97
N LEU A 64 -20.23 21.71 68.12
CA LEU A 64 -19.85 22.55 69.25
C LEU A 64 -20.46 22.05 70.57
N THR A 65 -21.72 21.60 70.56
CA THR A 65 -22.37 21.00 71.73
C THR A 65 -21.58 19.79 72.24
N ASN A 66 -21.22 18.85 71.36
CA ASN A 66 -20.42 17.69 71.74
C ASN A 66 -19.03 18.08 72.27
N CYS A 67 -18.38 19.07 71.65
CA CYS A 67 -17.07 19.54 72.09
C CYS A 67 -17.13 20.12 73.52
N TRP A 68 -18.17 20.88 73.85
CA TRP A 68 -18.37 21.44 75.19
C TRP A 68 -18.88 20.42 76.20
N ASP A 69 -19.62 19.39 75.79
CA ASP A 69 -20.06 18.32 76.69
C ASP A 69 -18.91 17.40 77.13
N GLN A 70 -17.84 17.34 76.35
CA GLN A 70 -16.64 16.53 76.62
C GLN A 70 -15.53 17.30 77.35
N SER A 71 -15.70 18.61 77.56
CA SER A 71 -14.69 19.49 78.17
C SER A 71 -15.22 20.09 79.47
N GLN A 72 -14.34 20.24 80.46
CA GLN A 72 -14.68 20.91 81.72
C GLN A 72 -14.69 22.45 81.59
N GLU A 73 -14.16 22.97 80.48
CA GLU A 73 -14.12 24.40 80.14
C GLU A 73 -14.82 24.69 78.81
N PHE A 74 -15.60 25.78 78.76
CA PHE A 74 -16.27 26.24 77.55
C PHE A 74 -15.35 27.20 76.79
N SER A 75 -14.62 26.70 75.79
CA SER A 75 -13.75 27.54 74.95
C SER A 75 -14.08 27.37 73.46
N CYS A 76 -13.76 28.39 72.67
CA CYS A 76 -13.87 28.33 71.21
C CYS A 76 -12.83 27.37 70.64
N PRO A 77 -13.20 26.34 69.85
CA PRO A 77 -12.23 25.40 69.27
C PRO A 77 -11.24 26.05 68.29
N GLN A 78 -11.59 27.18 67.69
CA GLN A 78 -10.77 27.85 66.67
C GLN A 78 -9.80 28.88 67.26
N CYS A 79 -10.25 29.75 68.18
CA CYS A 79 -9.42 30.81 68.75
C CYS A 79 -9.12 30.65 70.25
N ARG A 80 -9.64 29.61 70.89
CA ARG A 80 -9.45 29.27 72.32
C ARG A 80 -9.94 30.34 73.30
N HIS A 81 -10.80 31.26 72.87
CA HIS A 81 -11.47 32.19 73.78
C HIS A 81 -12.37 31.44 74.76
N THR A 82 -12.16 31.62 76.06
CA THR A 82 -12.87 30.90 77.14
C THR A 82 -14.06 31.70 77.64
N PHE A 83 -15.17 31.02 77.93
CA PHE A 83 -16.40 31.57 78.48
C PHE A 83 -16.56 31.13 79.94
N THR A 84 -16.88 32.06 80.83
CA THR A 84 -17.03 31.81 82.28
C THR A 84 -18.27 30.97 82.62
N THR A 85 -19.29 31.01 81.77
CA THR A 85 -20.54 30.24 81.89
C THR A 85 -20.94 29.74 80.51
N ARG A 86 -21.56 28.56 80.42
CA ARG A 86 -21.98 27.98 79.14
C ARG A 86 -22.98 28.89 78.41
N PRO A 87 -22.62 29.47 77.25
CA PRO A 87 -23.56 30.26 76.48
C PRO A 87 -24.65 29.39 75.86
N GLU A 88 -25.87 29.91 75.78
CA GLU A 88 -26.94 29.25 75.02
C GLU A 88 -26.67 29.33 73.51
N LEU A 89 -26.58 28.16 72.87
CA LEU A 89 -26.29 28.07 71.45
C LEU A 89 -27.58 28.14 70.63
N HIS A 90 -27.69 29.20 69.82
CA HIS A 90 -28.79 29.40 68.89
C HIS A 90 -28.30 29.26 67.46
N VAL A 91 -29.07 28.58 66.61
CA VAL A 91 -28.76 28.47 65.18
C VAL A 91 -28.84 29.85 64.56
N ASN A 92 -27.76 30.27 63.89
CA ASN A 92 -27.73 31.48 63.10
C ASN A 92 -28.55 31.26 61.83
N THR A 93 -29.82 31.67 61.89
CA THR A 93 -30.79 31.50 60.81
C THR A 93 -30.38 32.22 59.53
N LEU A 94 -29.74 33.39 59.63
CA LEU A 94 -29.25 34.14 58.48
C LEU A 94 -28.12 33.39 57.77
N LEU A 95 -27.13 32.91 58.53
CA LEU A 95 -26.02 32.12 57.96
C LEU A 95 -26.52 30.79 57.39
N ASN A 96 -27.49 30.15 58.04
CA ASN A 96 -28.12 28.93 57.54
C ASN A 96 -28.84 29.19 56.20
N GLU A 97 -29.55 30.30 56.05
CA GLU A 97 -30.20 30.68 54.78
C GLU A 97 -29.20 31.04 53.68
N VAL A 98 -28.07 31.69 54.03
CA VAL A 98 -26.97 31.92 53.08
C VAL A 98 -26.39 30.60 52.60
N ILE A 99 -26.05 29.67 53.51
CA ILE A 99 -25.52 28.35 53.16
C ILE A 99 -26.52 27.57 52.30
N LYS A 100 -27.83 27.62 52.61
CA LYS A 100 -28.86 26.99 51.77
C LYS A 100 -28.97 27.63 50.38
N LYS A 101 -28.82 28.94 50.24
CA LYS A 101 -28.79 29.62 48.93
C LYS A 101 -27.52 29.28 48.13
N PHE A 102 -26.40 28.99 48.80
CA PHE A 102 -25.19 28.48 48.18
C PHE A 102 -25.27 26.97 47.84
N LYS A 103 -25.99 26.17 48.64
CA LYS A 103 -26.24 24.73 48.42
C LYS A 103 -27.39 24.44 47.44
N ARG A 104 -28.31 25.38 47.20
CA ARG A 104 -29.21 25.31 46.04
C ARG A 104 -28.30 25.25 44.82
N PRO A 105 -28.48 24.27 43.91
CA PRO A 105 -27.78 24.32 42.65
C PRO A 105 -28.15 25.67 42.05
N ARG A 106 -27.21 26.61 41.99
CA ARG A 106 -27.31 27.68 41.02
C ARG A 106 -27.51 26.91 39.73
N LEU A 107 -28.73 26.95 39.20
CA LEU A 107 -29.06 26.47 37.87
C LEU A 107 -27.89 26.89 37.01
N SER A 108 -27.05 25.91 36.65
CA SER A 108 -25.96 26.13 35.73
C SER A 108 -26.66 26.59 34.47
N ARG A 109 -26.67 27.90 34.27
CA ARG A 109 -27.31 28.54 33.14
C ARG A 109 -26.52 28.29 31.85
N HIS A 110 -25.63 27.29 31.84
CA HIS A 110 -24.71 26.95 30.77
C HIS A 110 -24.29 25.46 30.82
N SER A 111 -25.22 24.51 30.70
CA SER A 111 -24.80 23.12 30.39
C SER A 111 -25.74 22.29 29.50
N SER A 112 -26.70 22.90 28.79
CA SER A 112 -27.54 22.14 27.83
C SER A 112 -27.86 22.86 26.52
N GLN A 113 -27.26 24.02 26.24
CA GLN A 113 -27.41 24.72 24.95
C GLN A 113 -26.07 24.84 24.24
N SER A 114 -25.57 23.73 23.72
CA SER A 114 -24.53 23.77 22.69
C SER A 114 -25.17 24.12 21.33
N PHE A 115 -24.48 24.93 20.55
CA PHE A 115 -24.82 25.10 19.14
C PHE A 115 -24.75 23.75 18.43
N ALA A 116 -25.56 23.56 17.39
CA ALA A 116 -25.53 22.32 16.61
C ALA A 116 -24.16 22.18 15.92
N GLY A 117 -23.48 21.05 16.12
CA GLY A 117 -22.26 20.67 15.44
C GLY A 117 -22.49 19.71 14.26
N THR A 118 -21.42 19.23 13.65
CA THR A 118 -21.47 18.19 12.61
C THR A 118 -22.07 16.90 13.17
N GLY A 119 -23.21 16.46 12.64
CA GLY A 119 -23.92 15.27 13.13
C GLY A 119 -25.15 15.59 13.99
N ASP A 120 -25.23 16.77 14.60
CA ASP A 120 -26.36 17.20 15.45
C ASP A 120 -27.61 17.64 14.67
N VAL A 121 -28.80 17.21 15.11
CA VAL A 121 -30.06 17.74 14.58
C VAL A 121 -30.23 19.19 15.03
N GLU A 122 -30.52 20.09 14.10
CA GLU A 122 -30.73 21.50 14.42
C GLU A 122 -32.16 21.75 14.91
N CYS A 123 -32.34 22.77 15.77
CA CYS A 123 -33.67 23.25 16.10
C CYS A 123 -34.27 24.08 14.95
N ASP A 124 -35.51 23.77 14.57
CA ASP A 124 -36.21 24.39 13.45
C ASP A 124 -36.68 25.83 13.73
N PHE A 125 -36.81 26.20 15.00
CA PHE A 125 -37.36 27.49 15.43
C PHE A 125 -36.30 28.51 15.84
N CYS A 126 -35.02 28.11 15.90
CA CYS A 126 -33.95 29.05 16.21
C CYS A 126 -33.72 30.03 15.06
N THR A 127 -33.75 31.32 15.37
CA THR A 127 -33.36 32.38 14.43
C THR A 127 -31.85 32.61 14.49
N GLY A 128 -31.17 32.59 13.33
CA GLY A 128 -29.72 32.77 13.25
C GLY A 128 -28.95 31.48 13.51
N LYS A 129 -27.95 31.51 14.40
CA LYS A 129 -27.15 30.31 14.73
C LYS A 129 -28.01 29.30 15.48
N LYS A 130 -28.25 28.13 14.88
CA LYS A 130 -29.17 27.14 15.42
C LYS A 130 -28.54 26.33 16.55
N PHE A 131 -29.34 26.11 17.59
CA PHE A 131 -28.99 25.23 18.69
C PHE A 131 -29.29 23.78 18.34
N ARG A 132 -28.56 22.85 18.96
CA ARG A 132 -28.87 21.41 18.85
C ARG A 132 -30.28 21.16 19.39
N ALA A 133 -31.07 20.39 18.64
CA ALA A 133 -32.35 19.89 19.10
C ALA A 133 -32.15 18.84 20.20
N VAL A 134 -32.98 18.91 21.23
CA VAL A 134 -33.00 17.95 22.34
C VAL A 134 -34.10 16.91 22.12
N ASN A 135 -35.21 17.30 21.48
CA ASN A 135 -36.24 16.38 21.06
C ASN A 135 -36.87 16.83 19.73
N SER A 136 -37.45 15.86 19.02
CA SER A 136 -38.34 16.09 17.89
C SER A 136 -39.78 15.78 18.30
N CYS A 137 -40.73 16.58 17.84
CA CYS A 137 -42.15 16.35 18.07
C CYS A 137 -42.78 15.70 16.83
N LEU A 138 -43.37 14.50 17.00
CA LEU A 138 -44.05 13.79 15.92
C LEU A 138 -45.38 14.42 15.52
N THR A 139 -45.95 15.31 16.33
CA THR A 139 -47.16 16.06 16.00
C THR A 139 -46.85 17.35 15.23
N CYS A 140 -45.85 18.13 15.66
CA CYS A 140 -45.44 19.37 14.99
C CYS A 140 -44.51 19.17 13.79
N LEU A 141 -43.97 17.96 13.62
CA LEU A 141 -43.01 17.61 12.57
C LEU A 141 -41.75 18.46 12.59
N ALA A 142 -41.29 18.80 13.79
CA ALA A 142 -40.20 19.72 14.01
C ALA A 142 -39.33 19.32 15.20
N SER A 143 -38.09 19.79 15.16
CA SER A 143 -37.03 19.54 16.14
C SER A 143 -36.77 20.80 16.98
N TYR A 144 -36.66 20.61 18.30
CA TYR A 144 -36.66 21.69 19.27
C TYR A 144 -35.42 21.64 20.16
N CYS A 145 -34.72 22.77 20.29
CA CYS A 145 -33.76 22.96 21.38
C CYS A 145 -34.51 23.13 22.70
N GLN A 146 -33.80 23.07 23.84
CA GLN A 146 -34.43 23.13 25.16
C GLN A 146 -35.40 24.31 25.33
N THR A 147 -35.05 25.51 24.84
CA THR A 147 -35.92 26.69 24.94
C THR A 147 -37.20 26.53 24.13
N HIS A 148 -37.10 26.11 22.86
CA HIS A 148 -38.26 25.97 22.00
C HIS A 148 -39.10 24.72 22.33
N LEU A 149 -38.54 23.78 23.09
CA LEU A 149 -39.25 22.61 23.59
C LEU A 149 -40.11 22.94 24.80
N GLN A 150 -39.70 23.89 25.65
CA GLN A 150 -40.36 24.25 26.91
C GLN A 150 -41.89 24.45 26.80
N PRO A 151 -42.44 25.10 25.75
CA PRO A 151 -43.88 25.22 25.57
C PRO A 151 -44.64 23.88 25.48
N HIS A 152 -44.00 22.80 25.02
CA HIS A 152 -44.59 21.46 24.98
C HIS A 152 -44.84 20.88 26.38
N TYR A 153 -44.14 21.38 27.41
CA TYR A 153 -44.35 20.98 28.79
C TYR A 153 -45.25 21.94 29.57
N GLU A 154 -45.38 23.19 29.15
CA GLU A 154 -46.08 24.22 29.91
C GLU A 154 -47.50 24.46 29.41
N ILE A 155 -47.72 24.45 28.09
CA ILE A 155 -49.01 24.75 27.47
C ILE A 155 -49.87 23.48 27.44
N ALA A 156 -51.05 23.55 28.05
CA ALA A 156 -51.96 22.41 28.20
C ALA A 156 -52.29 21.70 26.86
N VAL A 157 -52.41 22.45 25.77
CA VAL A 157 -52.71 21.92 24.43
C VAL A 157 -51.54 21.10 23.85
N TRP A 158 -50.29 21.42 24.22
CA TRP A 158 -49.10 20.79 23.63
C TRP A 158 -48.50 19.68 24.50
N LYS A 159 -48.93 19.56 25.76
CA LYS A 159 -48.55 18.46 26.67
C LYS A 159 -48.86 17.06 26.12
N GLY A 160 -49.83 16.94 25.22
CA GLY A 160 -50.22 15.68 24.59
C GLY A 160 -49.38 15.29 23.36
N HIS A 161 -48.46 16.15 22.93
CA HIS A 161 -47.62 15.87 21.76
C HIS A 161 -46.57 14.81 22.08
N LYS A 162 -46.37 13.85 21.16
CA LYS A 162 -45.36 12.80 21.32
C LYS A 162 -43.98 13.33 20.95
N LEU A 163 -43.11 13.44 21.95
CA LEU A 163 -41.71 13.82 21.81
C LEU A 163 -40.84 12.56 21.72
N VAL A 164 -39.87 12.58 20.80
CA VAL A 164 -38.89 11.53 20.58
C VAL A 164 -37.49 12.12 20.52
N ASP A 165 -36.46 11.28 20.53
CA ASP A 165 -35.09 11.75 20.33
C ASP A 165 -34.94 12.48 18.98
N PRO A 166 -34.03 13.46 18.88
CA PRO A 166 -33.87 14.25 17.67
C PRO A 166 -33.52 13.37 16.48
N ASP A 167 -34.29 13.49 15.42
CA ASP A 167 -34.06 12.73 14.19
C ASP A 167 -34.00 13.67 12.98
N ARG A 168 -32.90 13.58 12.21
CA ARG A 168 -32.73 14.35 10.96
C ARG A 168 -33.78 13.96 9.92
N ASN A 169 -34.25 12.73 9.96
CA ASN A 169 -35.15 12.14 8.98
C ASN A 169 -36.57 12.00 9.53
N LEU A 170 -36.96 12.86 10.48
CA LEU A 170 -38.29 12.85 11.12
C LEU A 170 -39.43 12.79 10.09
N LYS A 171 -39.31 13.53 8.99
CA LYS A 171 -40.30 13.56 7.91
C LYS A 171 -40.39 12.24 7.13
N GLU A 172 -39.27 11.54 6.95
CA GLU A 172 -39.22 10.23 6.26
C GLU A 172 -39.86 9.11 7.09
N LYS A 173 -40.04 9.31 8.39
CA LYS A 173 -40.72 8.36 9.30
C LYS A 173 -42.24 8.50 9.30
N LEU A 174 -42.79 9.36 8.45
CA LEU A 174 -44.22 9.63 8.36
C LEU A 174 -44.74 9.24 6.99
N CYS A 175 -45.95 8.70 6.98
CA CYS A 175 -46.67 8.43 5.76
C CYS A 175 -47.02 9.75 5.07
N GLU A 176 -46.60 9.91 3.82
CA GLU A 176 -46.87 11.11 3.02
C GLU A 176 -48.37 11.41 2.91
N LYS A 177 -49.21 10.37 2.75
CA LYS A 177 -50.66 10.51 2.58
C LYS A 177 -51.40 10.85 3.88
N HIS A 178 -51.02 10.21 4.98
CA HIS A 178 -51.79 10.25 6.23
C HIS A 178 -51.12 11.09 7.32
N GLN A 179 -49.86 11.50 7.13
CA GLN A 179 -49.05 12.23 8.11
C GLN A 179 -49.01 11.53 9.47
N LYS A 180 -48.99 10.18 9.45
CA LYS A 180 -48.89 9.31 10.63
C LYS A 180 -47.60 8.50 10.58
N SER A 181 -47.13 8.06 11.74
CA SER A 181 -45.93 7.21 11.88
C SER A 181 -46.02 5.95 11.02
N LEU A 182 -44.90 5.62 10.38
CA LEU A 182 -44.68 4.36 9.68
C LEU A 182 -44.28 3.29 10.71
N GLU A 183 -45.20 2.38 11.01
CA GLU A 183 -45.05 1.37 12.08
C GLU A 183 -45.19 -0.07 11.55
N ILE A 184 -45.61 -0.23 10.29
CA ILE A 184 -45.89 -1.52 9.66
C ILE A 184 -45.01 -1.63 8.41
N PHE A 185 -44.43 -2.81 8.17
CA PHE A 185 -43.78 -3.13 6.92
C PHE A 185 -44.69 -4.00 6.05
N CYS A 186 -44.97 -3.56 4.84
CA CYS A 186 -45.65 -4.37 3.83
C CYS A 186 -44.62 -5.21 3.10
N LYS A 187 -44.65 -6.53 3.29
CA LYS A 187 -43.72 -7.46 2.63
C LYS A 187 -43.96 -7.61 1.14
N THR A 188 -45.22 -7.45 0.70
CA THR A 188 -45.59 -7.54 -0.71
C THR A 188 -44.99 -6.41 -1.53
N ASP A 189 -45.03 -5.18 -1.01
CA ASP A 189 -44.52 -3.99 -1.73
C ASP A 189 -43.13 -3.53 -1.23
N GLU A 190 -42.57 -4.25 -0.27
CA GLU A 190 -41.29 -3.95 0.40
C GLU A 190 -41.15 -2.50 0.91
N THR A 191 -42.23 -1.97 1.52
CA THR A 191 -42.28 -0.58 1.96
C THR A 191 -42.85 -0.41 3.36
N CYS A 192 -42.40 0.63 4.06
CA CYS A 192 -42.91 1.01 5.37
C CYS A 192 -44.19 1.83 5.20
N ILE A 193 -45.25 1.44 5.90
CA ILE A 193 -46.58 2.06 5.83
C ILE A 193 -47.12 2.41 7.23
N CYS A 194 -48.03 3.38 7.30
CA CYS A 194 -48.77 3.66 8.53
C CYS A 194 -49.99 2.74 8.67
N MET A 195 -50.59 2.70 9.88
CA MET A 195 -51.80 1.93 10.15
C MET A 195 -52.96 2.19 9.17
N MET A 196 -53.15 3.44 8.73
CA MET A 196 -54.24 3.78 7.79
C MET A 196 -54.04 3.12 6.43
N CYS A 197 -52.85 3.27 5.82
CA CYS A 197 -52.46 2.54 4.61
C CYS A 197 -52.63 1.03 4.76
N GLY A 198 -52.28 0.48 5.94
CA GLY A 198 -52.39 -0.95 6.21
C GLY A 198 -53.82 -1.49 6.17
N VAL A 199 -54.83 -0.68 6.51
CA VAL A 199 -56.25 -1.08 6.50
C VAL A 199 -57.00 -0.66 5.23
N THR A 200 -56.45 0.29 4.46
CA THR A 200 -57.06 0.76 3.20
C THR A 200 -56.39 0.14 1.98
N GLU A 201 -55.26 0.71 1.56
CA GLU A 201 -54.59 0.41 0.28
C GLU A 201 -53.85 -0.93 0.30
N HIS A 202 -53.29 -1.32 1.45
CA HIS A 202 -52.53 -2.55 1.62
C HIS A 202 -53.33 -3.60 2.41
N ASN A 203 -54.67 -3.55 2.36
CA ASN A 203 -55.53 -4.38 3.23
C ASN A 203 -55.32 -5.89 3.02
N SER A 204 -55.07 -6.32 1.79
CA SER A 204 -54.88 -7.70 1.35
C SER A 204 -53.41 -8.14 1.29
N HIS A 205 -52.47 -7.23 1.52
CA HIS A 205 -51.04 -7.52 1.44
C HIS A 205 -50.52 -8.16 2.72
N GLU A 206 -49.42 -8.93 2.61
CA GLU A 206 -48.74 -9.46 3.79
C GLU A 206 -48.05 -8.31 4.52
N LYS A 207 -48.39 -8.15 5.80
CA LYS A 207 -47.92 -7.07 6.66
C LYS A 207 -47.34 -7.65 7.94
N VAL A 208 -46.29 -7.01 8.42
CA VAL A 208 -45.61 -7.38 9.66
C VAL A 208 -45.26 -6.09 10.41
N GLU A 209 -45.15 -6.18 11.73
CA GLU A 209 -44.65 -5.07 12.53
C GLU A 209 -43.23 -4.70 12.09
N LEU A 210 -42.96 -3.40 11.98
CA LEU A 210 -41.69 -2.89 11.45
C LEU A 210 -40.47 -3.45 12.23
N GLU A 211 -40.57 -3.51 13.55
CA GLU A 211 -39.48 -4.00 14.41
C GLU A 211 -39.21 -5.50 14.20
N LEU A 212 -40.24 -6.34 14.01
CA LEU A 212 -40.08 -7.77 13.77
C LEU A 212 -39.42 -8.04 12.41
N GLU A 213 -39.81 -7.32 11.36
CA GLU A 213 -39.15 -7.46 10.05
C GLU A 213 -37.69 -7.01 10.12
N ARG A 214 -37.42 -5.90 10.83
CA ARG A 214 -36.07 -5.40 11.06
C ARG A 214 -35.20 -6.45 11.74
N GLU A 215 -35.68 -7.11 12.78
CA GLU A 215 -34.95 -8.21 13.43
C GLU A 215 -34.65 -9.36 12.46
N GLY A 216 -35.60 -9.74 11.62
CA GLY A 216 -35.43 -10.75 10.57
C GLY A 216 -34.34 -10.36 9.56
N LYS A 217 -34.41 -9.15 9.01
CA LYS A 217 -33.42 -8.62 8.06
C LYS A 217 -32.05 -8.42 8.70
N GLN A 218 -31.99 -8.05 9.99
CA GLN A 218 -30.75 -7.93 10.74
C GLN A 218 -30.04 -9.28 10.88
N LYS A 219 -30.78 -10.37 11.14
CA LYS A 219 -30.24 -11.74 11.15
C LYS A 219 -29.73 -12.16 9.77
N GLN A 220 -30.48 -11.88 8.71
CA GLN A 220 -30.05 -12.17 7.32
C GLN A 220 -28.77 -11.40 6.95
N LEU A 221 -28.67 -10.13 7.37
CA LEU A 221 -27.48 -9.31 7.18
C LEU A 221 -26.27 -9.91 7.90
N ALA A 222 -26.44 -10.37 9.14
CA ALA A 222 -25.36 -11.01 9.91
C ALA A 222 -24.85 -12.30 9.24
N VAL A 223 -25.75 -13.13 8.71
CA VAL A 223 -25.40 -14.35 7.96
C VAL A 223 -24.64 -13.99 6.68
N THR A 224 -25.18 -13.07 5.88
CA THR A 224 -24.55 -12.62 4.63
C THR A 224 -23.17 -12.03 4.87
N ARG A 225 -23.03 -11.19 5.90
CA ARG A 225 -21.75 -10.60 6.30
C ARG A 225 -20.72 -11.66 6.69
N SER A 226 -21.15 -12.69 7.40
CA SER A 226 -20.28 -13.81 7.82
C SER A 226 -19.80 -14.64 6.63
N GLU A 227 -20.69 -14.92 5.68
CA GLU A 227 -20.34 -15.65 4.45
C GLU A 227 -19.38 -14.86 3.55
N ILE A 228 -19.60 -13.54 3.41
CA ILE A 228 -18.66 -12.67 2.69
C ILE A 228 -17.28 -12.69 3.36
N ARG A 229 -17.22 -12.57 4.69
CA ARG A 229 -15.94 -12.63 5.43
C ARG A 229 -15.22 -13.96 5.20
N ARG A 230 -15.93 -15.09 5.30
CA ARG A 230 -15.37 -16.42 5.05
C ARG A 230 -14.80 -16.53 3.62
N ARG A 231 -15.54 -16.05 2.62
CA ARG A 231 -15.08 -16.05 1.21
C ARG A 231 -13.85 -15.16 1.01
N LEU A 232 -13.80 -14.00 1.68
CA LEU A 232 -12.65 -13.11 1.64
C LEU A 232 -11.40 -13.83 2.15
N GLU A 233 -11.48 -14.44 3.34
CA GLU A 233 -10.38 -15.19 3.96
C GLU A 233 -9.90 -16.35 3.07
N GLU A 234 -10.83 -17.07 2.43
CA GLU A 234 -10.52 -18.15 1.49
C GLU A 234 -9.78 -17.62 0.25
N LYS A 235 -10.25 -16.51 -0.34
CA LYS A 235 -9.61 -15.89 -1.51
C LYS A 235 -8.24 -15.32 -1.17
N GLU A 236 -8.08 -14.69 -0.01
CA GLU A 236 -6.80 -14.19 0.48
C GLU A 236 -5.80 -15.33 0.72
N LYS A 237 -6.25 -16.44 1.34
CA LYS A 237 -5.42 -17.64 1.51
C LYS A 237 -4.96 -18.19 0.17
N LYS A 238 -5.87 -18.37 -0.78
CA LYS A 238 -5.55 -18.88 -2.12
C LYS A 238 -4.61 -17.96 -2.88
N LEU A 239 -4.76 -16.64 -2.72
CA LEU A 239 -3.84 -15.65 -3.30
C LEU A 239 -2.43 -15.78 -2.69
N ARG A 240 -2.32 -15.93 -1.37
CA ARG A 240 -1.02 -16.15 -0.70
C ARG A 240 -0.35 -17.45 -1.17
N GLU A 241 -1.10 -18.53 -1.31
CA GLU A 241 -0.59 -19.81 -1.81
C GLU A 241 -0.11 -19.70 -3.26
N THR A 242 -0.89 -19.05 -4.12
CA THR A 242 -0.52 -18.84 -5.54
C THR A 242 0.73 -17.97 -5.68
N ARG A 243 0.86 -16.93 -4.84
CA ARG A 243 2.09 -16.10 -4.82
C ARG A 243 3.31 -16.91 -4.42
N ARG A 244 3.16 -17.81 -3.43
CA ARG A 244 4.25 -18.69 -2.99
C ARG A 244 4.68 -19.64 -4.11
N THR A 245 3.75 -20.33 -4.78
CA THR A 245 4.10 -21.24 -5.88
C THR A 245 4.76 -20.52 -7.05
N VAL A 246 4.30 -19.30 -7.39
CA VAL A 246 4.97 -18.49 -8.43
C VAL A 246 6.41 -18.16 -8.02
N GLU A 247 6.65 -17.81 -6.76
CA GLU A 247 8.01 -17.49 -6.29
C GLU A 247 8.92 -18.71 -6.26
N GLU A 248 8.40 -19.87 -5.82
CA GLU A 248 9.11 -21.15 -5.89
C GLU A 248 9.46 -21.53 -7.34
N MET A 249 8.56 -21.29 -8.30
CA MET A 249 8.84 -21.50 -9.73
C MET A 249 9.95 -20.58 -10.23
N LYS A 250 9.97 -19.29 -9.83
CA LYS A 250 11.06 -18.37 -10.20
C LYS A 250 12.40 -18.82 -9.64
N ILE A 251 12.43 -19.23 -8.36
CA ILE A 251 13.66 -19.73 -7.72
C ILE A 251 14.14 -20.99 -8.45
N SER A 252 13.25 -21.94 -8.74
CA SER A 252 13.58 -23.16 -9.47
C SER A 252 14.09 -22.88 -10.89
N LEU A 253 13.44 -21.96 -11.62
CA LEU A 253 13.89 -21.49 -12.93
C LEU A 253 15.30 -20.91 -12.85
N LYS A 254 15.55 -20.01 -11.89
CA LYS A 254 16.87 -19.41 -11.70
C LYS A 254 17.94 -20.46 -11.39
N GLN A 255 17.64 -21.42 -10.51
CA GLN A 255 18.56 -22.52 -10.18
C GLN A 255 18.88 -23.40 -11.39
N LYS A 256 17.88 -23.78 -12.17
CA LYS A 256 18.11 -24.56 -13.40
C LYS A 256 18.92 -23.78 -14.42
N MET A 257 18.61 -22.50 -14.63
CA MET A 257 19.42 -21.65 -15.51
C MET A 257 20.88 -21.57 -15.07
N GLU A 258 21.13 -21.43 -13.76
CA GLU A 258 22.48 -21.41 -13.21
C GLU A 258 23.20 -22.77 -13.37
N GLU A 259 22.50 -23.89 -13.23
CA GLU A 259 23.03 -25.23 -13.47
C GLU A 259 23.40 -25.45 -14.95
N HIS A 260 22.54 -25.00 -15.87
CA HIS A 260 22.84 -25.01 -17.30
C HIS A 260 24.05 -24.13 -17.62
N ASP A 261 24.12 -22.91 -17.10
CA ASP A 261 25.23 -21.99 -17.32
C ASP A 261 26.57 -22.55 -16.79
N LYS A 262 26.56 -23.17 -15.61
CA LYS A 262 27.72 -23.92 -15.06
C LYS A 262 28.15 -25.05 -16.00
N SER A 263 27.19 -25.81 -16.54
CA SER A 263 27.47 -26.93 -17.44
C SER A 263 28.11 -26.44 -18.76
N PHE A 264 27.57 -25.38 -19.36
CA PHE A 264 28.14 -24.77 -20.56
C PHE A 264 29.51 -24.15 -20.28
N THR A 265 29.70 -23.50 -19.14
CA THR A 265 31.00 -22.95 -18.72
C THR A 265 32.07 -24.05 -18.64
N VAL A 266 31.73 -25.20 -18.05
CA VAL A 266 32.63 -26.36 -18.00
C VAL A 266 32.93 -26.89 -19.40
N LEU A 267 31.92 -27.02 -20.26
CA LEU A 267 32.10 -27.49 -21.64
C LEU A 267 33.01 -26.56 -22.45
N ILE A 268 32.77 -25.25 -22.40
CA ILE A 268 33.60 -24.23 -23.07
C ILE A 268 35.06 -24.34 -22.60
N ARG A 269 35.28 -24.50 -21.29
CA ARG A 269 36.62 -24.71 -20.74
C ARG A 269 37.28 -25.98 -21.28
N CYS A 270 36.56 -27.09 -21.34
CA CYS A 270 37.07 -28.35 -21.90
C CYS A 270 37.45 -28.20 -23.38
N ILE A 271 36.62 -27.52 -24.18
CA ILE A 271 36.90 -27.25 -25.60
C ILE A 271 38.16 -26.38 -25.75
N LYS A 272 38.28 -25.30 -24.97
CA LYS A 272 39.47 -24.43 -24.99
C LYS A 272 40.75 -25.19 -24.63
N GLU A 273 40.69 -26.05 -23.61
CA GLU A 273 41.85 -26.85 -23.20
C GLU A 273 42.22 -27.91 -24.24
N ALA A 274 41.23 -28.57 -24.85
CA ALA A 274 41.46 -29.53 -25.94
C ALA A 274 42.12 -28.85 -27.15
N HIS A 275 41.62 -27.67 -27.53
CA HIS A 275 42.21 -26.87 -28.60
C HIS A 275 43.66 -26.50 -28.28
N LYS A 276 43.95 -25.99 -27.08
CA LYS A 276 45.31 -25.66 -26.64
C LYS A 276 46.26 -26.87 -26.73
N LYS A 277 45.85 -28.02 -26.20
CA LYS A 277 46.65 -29.27 -26.24
C LYS A 277 46.92 -29.73 -27.67
N LEU A 278 45.93 -29.64 -28.54
CA LEU A 278 46.08 -29.99 -29.95
C LEU A 278 47.06 -29.07 -30.66
N THR A 279 46.90 -27.75 -30.50
CA THR A 279 47.82 -26.77 -31.10
C THR A 279 49.26 -27.00 -30.65
N GLU A 280 49.48 -27.31 -29.38
CA GLU A 280 50.83 -27.59 -28.85
C GLU A 280 51.42 -28.87 -29.46
N LYS A 281 50.62 -29.93 -29.62
CA LYS A 281 51.07 -31.16 -30.32
C LYS A 281 51.47 -30.87 -31.76
N ILE A 282 50.68 -30.09 -32.50
CA ILE A 282 50.97 -29.70 -33.89
C ILE A 282 52.28 -28.90 -33.93
N ARG A 283 52.44 -27.88 -33.09
CA ARG A 283 53.69 -27.08 -33.03
C ARG A 283 54.92 -27.92 -32.71
N LYS A 284 54.81 -28.86 -31.76
CA LYS A 284 55.91 -29.77 -31.41
C LYS A 284 56.26 -30.72 -32.57
N GLN A 285 55.26 -31.20 -33.31
CA GLN A 285 55.51 -32.03 -34.49
C GLN A 285 56.18 -31.23 -35.60
N ASP A 286 55.65 -30.04 -35.89
CA ASP A 286 56.18 -29.12 -36.89
C ASP A 286 57.65 -28.77 -36.60
N LYS A 287 57.97 -28.40 -35.36
CA LYS A 287 59.35 -28.13 -34.95
C LYS A 287 60.29 -29.30 -35.20
N ARG A 288 59.89 -30.53 -34.86
CA ARG A 288 60.69 -31.75 -35.12
C ARG A 288 60.87 -32.01 -36.62
N ASN A 289 59.84 -31.77 -37.42
CA ASN A 289 59.91 -31.93 -38.86
C ASN A 289 60.85 -30.88 -39.49
N VAL A 290 60.79 -29.63 -39.01
CA VAL A 290 61.69 -28.56 -39.42
C VAL A 290 63.13 -28.85 -39.02
N GLU A 291 63.39 -29.34 -37.81
CA GLU A 291 64.74 -29.75 -37.36
C GLU A 291 65.31 -30.86 -38.26
N LYS A 292 64.53 -31.91 -38.56
CA LYS A 292 64.94 -32.97 -39.50
C LYS A 292 65.20 -32.43 -40.91
N ALA A 293 64.35 -31.54 -41.41
CA ALA A 293 64.54 -30.93 -42.71
C ALA A 293 65.84 -30.10 -42.76
N LYS A 294 66.14 -29.38 -41.68
CA LYS A 294 67.38 -28.60 -41.55
C LYS A 294 68.62 -29.49 -41.55
N GLU A 295 68.59 -30.62 -40.85
CA GLU A 295 69.69 -31.61 -40.86
C GLU A 295 69.95 -32.14 -42.28
N VAL A 296 68.89 -32.47 -43.03
CA VAL A 296 69.01 -32.89 -44.43
C VAL A 296 69.55 -31.76 -45.31
N MET A 297 69.07 -30.52 -45.12
CA MET A 297 69.59 -29.37 -45.85
C MET A 297 71.08 -29.13 -45.59
N GLU A 298 71.52 -29.16 -44.33
CA GLU A 298 72.94 -29.00 -43.97
C GLU A 298 73.82 -30.11 -44.56
N GLN A 299 73.30 -31.34 -44.66
CA GLN A 299 74.00 -32.45 -45.28
C GLN A 299 74.13 -32.25 -46.80
N LEU A 300 73.05 -31.87 -47.48
CA LEU A 300 73.06 -31.56 -48.91
C LEU A 300 73.98 -30.36 -49.22
N GLU A 301 73.99 -29.32 -48.38
CA GLU A 301 74.90 -28.18 -48.52
C GLU A 301 76.37 -28.61 -48.50
N LYS A 302 76.75 -29.54 -47.59
CA LYS A 302 78.12 -30.10 -47.55
C LYS A 302 78.45 -30.93 -48.77
N GLU A 303 77.53 -31.77 -49.22
CA GLU A 303 77.69 -32.58 -50.44
C GLU A 303 77.86 -31.70 -51.67
N ILE A 304 77.08 -30.63 -51.80
CA ILE A 304 77.21 -29.65 -52.88
C ILE A 304 78.60 -28.98 -52.84
N GLU A 305 79.08 -28.59 -51.65
CA GLU A 305 80.39 -27.92 -51.53
C GLU A 305 81.56 -28.88 -51.84
N GLU A 306 81.46 -30.13 -51.41
CA GLU A 306 82.38 -31.21 -51.77
C GLU A 306 82.43 -31.42 -53.29
N LEU A 307 81.27 -31.54 -53.93
CA LEU A 307 81.16 -31.72 -55.38
C LEU A 307 81.72 -30.51 -56.14
N LYS A 308 81.46 -29.28 -55.69
CA LYS A 308 82.06 -28.07 -56.27
C LYS A 308 83.59 -28.07 -56.15
N ARG A 309 84.14 -28.54 -55.03
CA ARG A 309 85.60 -28.64 -54.85
C ARG A 309 86.20 -29.64 -55.84
N ILE A 310 85.62 -30.85 -55.93
CA ILE A 310 86.07 -31.88 -56.88
C ILE A 310 85.98 -31.36 -58.32
N GLU A 311 84.89 -30.68 -58.69
CA GLU A 311 84.74 -30.06 -60.01
C GLU A 311 85.84 -29.03 -60.30
N ALA A 312 86.18 -28.16 -59.34
CA ALA A 312 87.23 -27.17 -59.49
C ALA A 312 88.62 -27.80 -59.67
N GLU A 313 88.95 -28.83 -58.88
CA GLU A 313 90.21 -29.60 -59.02
C GLU A 313 90.31 -30.28 -60.40
N LEU A 314 89.22 -30.90 -60.86
CA LEU A 314 89.16 -31.52 -62.19
C LEU A 314 89.33 -30.50 -63.31
N LYS A 315 88.79 -29.29 -63.15
CA LYS A 315 88.95 -28.20 -64.11
C LYS A 315 90.41 -27.73 -64.19
N GLU A 316 91.05 -27.49 -63.05
CA GLU A 316 92.47 -27.10 -62.99
C GLU A 316 93.38 -28.18 -63.60
N LEU A 317 93.09 -29.45 -63.33
CA LEU A 317 93.80 -30.58 -63.92
C LEU A 317 93.60 -30.63 -65.45
N SER A 318 92.39 -30.35 -65.95
CA SER A 318 92.11 -30.33 -67.39
C SER A 318 92.83 -29.20 -68.14
N ASP A 319 93.06 -28.07 -67.48
CA ASP A 319 93.77 -26.90 -68.05
C ASP A 319 95.30 -27.03 -67.95
N THR A 320 95.82 -28.05 -67.26
CA THR A 320 97.24 -28.28 -67.05
C THR A 320 97.97 -28.74 -68.32
N LYS A 321 99.13 -28.15 -68.61
CA LYS A 321 99.99 -28.52 -69.76
C LYS A 321 101.01 -29.62 -69.44
N ASP A 322 101.17 -29.99 -68.16
CA ASP A 322 102.05 -31.06 -67.70
C ASP A 322 101.35 -32.42 -67.80
N HIS A 323 101.71 -33.19 -68.83
CA HIS A 323 101.14 -34.50 -69.10
C HIS A 323 101.44 -35.55 -68.02
N LEU A 324 102.55 -35.43 -67.29
CA LEU A 324 102.89 -36.38 -66.22
C LEU A 324 102.05 -36.09 -64.97
N HIS A 325 101.93 -34.82 -64.59
CA HIS A 325 101.06 -34.40 -63.49
C HIS A 325 99.58 -34.74 -63.78
N PHE A 326 99.13 -34.55 -65.01
CA PHE A 326 97.80 -34.98 -65.44
C PHE A 326 97.57 -36.47 -65.15
N LEU A 327 98.43 -37.35 -65.66
CA LEU A 327 98.26 -38.80 -65.53
C LEU A 327 98.42 -39.28 -64.08
N GLN A 328 99.30 -38.67 -63.29
CA GLN A 328 99.49 -39.02 -61.88
C GLN A 328 98.30 -38.61 -61.00
N THR A 329 97.75 -37.42 -61.23
CA THR A 329 96.68 -36.86 -60.39
C THR A 329 95.29 -37.30 -60.86
N PHE A 330 95.11 -37.63 -62.15
CA PHE A 330 93.84 -38.08 -62.72
C PHE A 330 93.28 -39.32 -61.99
N SER A 331 94.13 -40.29 -61.65
CA SER A 331 93.70 -41.49 -60.92
C SER A 331 93.22 -41.21 -59.49
N SER A 332 93.67 -40.10 -58.88
CA SER A 332 93.26 -39.70 -57.53
C SER A 332 92.01 -38.81 -57.54
N CYS A 333 91.84 -37.94 -58.54
CA CYS A 333 90.72 -37.01 -58.62
C CYS A 333 89.43 -37.60 -59.20
N CYS A 334 89.49 -38.66 -60.01
CA CYS A 334 88.31 -39.25 -60.65
C CYS A 334 87.53 -40.27 -59.81
N VAL A 335 87.76 -40.32 -58.48
CA VAL A 335 86.94 -41.12 -57.57
C VAL A 335 85.73 -40.28 -57.16
N LEU A 336 84.61 -40.46 -57.86
CA LEU A 336 83.35 -39.86 -57.42
C LEU A 336 83.00 -40.41 -56.02
N PRO A 337 82.57 -39.57 -55.08
CA PRO A 337 81.89 -40.04 -53.89
C PRO A 337 80.76 -40.98 -54.34
N ALA A 338 80.64 -42.14 -53.70
CA ALA A 338 79.50 -43.02 -53.97
C ALA A 338 78.22 -42.20 -53.83
N ASP A 339 77.31 -42.29 -54.81
CA ASP A 339 75.98 -41.69 -54.76
C ASP A 339 75.26 -42.32 -53.57
N GLY A 340 75.47 -41.72 -52.40
CA GLY A 340 74.93 -42.21 -51.14
C GLY A 340 73.43 -42.05 -51.24
N ASP A 341 72.71 -43.19 -51.12
CA ASP A 341 71.26 -43.32 -51.25
C ASP A 341 70.55 -41.98 -51.06
N SER A 342 70.20 -41.33 -52.19
CA SER A 342 69.57 -40.02 -52.24
C SER A 342 68.49 -39.95 -51.16
N LEU A 343 68.78 -39.23 -50.07
CA LEU A 343 67.95 -39.21 -48.86
C LEU A 343 66.65 -38.49 -49.20
N SER A 344 65.69 -39.24 -49.75
CA SER A 344 64.36 -38.73 -50.05
C SER A 344 63.67 -38.39 -48.73
N PHE A 345 63.74 -37.12 -48.33
CA PHE A 345 63.00 -36.60 -47.20
C PHE A 345 61.51 -36.58 -47.55
N THR A 346 60.88 -37.74 -47.38
CA THR A 346 59.43 -37.84 -47.49
C THR A 346 58.86 -37.48 -46.13
N VAL A 347 58.31 -36.27 -45.98
CA VAL A 347 57.52 -35.90 -44.81
C VAL A 347 56.29 -36.80 -44.79
N LYS A 348 56.36 -37.94 -44.12
CA LYS A 348 55.16 -38.64 -43.69
C LYS A 348 54.48 -37.72 -42.68
N ALA A 349 53.39 -37.09 -43.10
CA ALA A 349 52.49 -36.41 -42.20
C ALA A 349 51.83 -37.48 -41.32
N ASP A 350 52.48 -37.83 -40.21
CA ASP A 350 51.96 -38.80 -39.22
C ASP A 350 50.71 -38.28 -38.47
N PHE A 351 50.11 -37.19 -38.95
CA PHE A 351 48.92 -36.58 -38.39
C PHE A 351 47.73 -36.86 -39.32
N SER A 352 46.94 -37.89 -39.01
CA SER A 352 45.63 -38.11 -39.64
C SER A 352 44.70 -36.94 -39.25
N SER A 353 44.69 -35.90 -40.07
CA SER A 353 43.80 -34.74 -39.92
C SER A 353 42.34 -35.16 -40.08
N GLU A 354 42.08 -36.20 -40.87
CA GLU A 354 40.73 -36.71 -41.16
C GLU A 354 39.98 -37.17 -39.90
N ASP A 355 40.63 -37.95 -39.03
CA ASP A 355 39.98 -38.49 -37.83
C ASP A 355 39.60 -37.38 -36.84
N LEU A 356 40.51 -36.41 -36.66
CA LEU A 356 40.26 -35.24 -35.81
C LEU A 356 39.11 -34.38 -36.35
N LEU A 357 39.08 -34.11 -37.65
CA LEU A 357 38.00 -33.33 -38.28
C LEU A 357 36.64 -34.01 -38.14
N LYS A 358 36.61 -35.35 -38.20
CA LYS A 358 35.40 -36.15 -37.98
C LYS A 358 34.88 -36.03 -36.56
N GLU A 359 35.76 -36.09 -35.55
CA GLU A 359 35.38 -35.90 -34.15
C GLU A 359 34.84 -34.49 -33.88
N LEU A 360 35.51 -33.46 -34.41
CA LEU A 360 35.04 -32.07 -34.29
C LEU A 360 33.68 -31.84 -34.97
N SER A 361 33.45 -32.50 -36.11
CA SER A 361 32.15 -32.50 -36.80
C SER A 361 31.05 -33.15 -35.95
N GLY A 362 31.37 -34.25 -35.26
CA GLY A 362 30.46 -34.90 -34.31
C GLY A 362 30.09 -33.99 -33.13
N LEU A 363 31.07 -33.30 -32.55
CA LEU A 363 30.85 -32.33 -31.47
C LEU A 363 29.97 -31.16 -31.94
N LYS A 364 30.24 -30.60 -33.12
CA LYS A 364 29.45 -29.51 -33.71
C LYS A 364 27.98 -29.90 -33.87
N LYS A 365 27.69 -31.06 -34.47
CA LYS A 365 26.32 -31.57 -34.64
C LYS A 365 25.60 -31.74 -33.31
N SER A 366 26.33 -32.14 -32.26
CA SER A 366 25.76 -32.31 -30.93
C SER A 366 25.34 -30.96 -30.31
N LEU A 367 26.16 -29.92 -30.50
CA LEU A 367 25.84 -28.55 -30.07
C LEU A 367 24.67 -27.96 -30.85
N GLU A 368 24.59 -28.19 -32.16
CA GLU A 368 23.46 -27.74 -32.99
C GLU A 368 22.14 -28.34 -32.51
N LYS A 369 22.11 -29.64 -32.17
CA LYS A 369 20.92 -30.28 -31.58
C LYS A 369 20.50 -29.63 -30.26
N ILE A 370 21.45 -29.29 -29.40
CA ILE A 370 21.17 -28.61 -28.13
C ILE A 370 20.57 -27.22 -28.39
N SER A 371 21.08 -26.49 -29.39
CA SER A 371 20.59 -25.15 -29.73
C SER A 371 19.18 -25.11 -30.32
N GLN A 372 18.73 -26.21 -30.93
CA GLN A 372 17.40 -26.36 -31.52
C GLN A 372 16.39 -26.97 -30.54
N TRP A 373 16.78 -27.19 -29.27
CA TRP A 373 15.90 -27.81 -28.30
C TRP A 373 14.80 -26.84 -27.85
N ASP A 374 13.57 -27.06 -28.32
CA ASP A 374 12.41 -26.27 -27.91
C ASP A 374 12.01 -26.53 -26.44
N ILE A 375 11.85 -25.44 -25.69
CA ILE A 375 11.41 -25.43 -24.28
C ILE A 375 9.87 -25.57 -24.19
N LEU A 376 9.29 -26.53 -24.92
CA LEU A 376 7.83 -26.69 -24.97
C LEU A 376 7.25 -27.56 -23.84
N THR A 377 8.09 -28.09 -22.95
CA THR A 377 7.65 -28.97 -21.86
C THR A 377 8.28 -28.56 -20.53
N TRP A 378 7.95 -27.37 -20.05
CA TRP A 378 7.88 -27.18 -18.61
C TRP A 378 6.42 -27.04 -18.20
N THR A 379 5.68 -28.14 -18.32
CA THR A 379 4.40 -28.27 -17.63
C THR A 379 4.71 -28.29 -16.12
N PRO A 380 4.25 -27.30 -15.36
CA PRO A 380 4.29 -27.41 -13.90
C PRO A 380 3.42 -28.61 -13.52
N PRO A 381 3.83 -29.47 -12.57
CA PRO A 381 2.95 -30.49 -12.04
C PRO A 381 1.85 -29.78 -11.25
N GLY A 382 0.72 -29.53 -11.92
CA GLY A 382 -0.46 -28.88 -11.34
C GLY A 382 -0.91 -27.67 -12.14
N LYS A 383 -2.02 -27.84 -12.87
CA LYS A 383 -2.86 -26.81 -13.50
C LYS A 383 -2.67 -25.39 -12.96
N LEU A 384 -2.18 -24.48 -13.79
CA LEU A 384 -2.93 -23.32 -14.29
C LEU A 384 -2.07 -22.57 -15.30
N ILE A 385 -2.37 -22.78 -16.57
CA ILE A 385 -2.05 -21.85 -17.65
C ILE A 385 -2.78 -20.55 -17.31
N LEU A 386 -2.03 -19.49 -17.01
CA LEU A 386 -2.48 -18.13 -17.23
C LEU A 386 -1.30 -17.39 -17.83
N PHE A 387 -1.35 -17.29 -19.16
CA PHE A 387 -0.67 -16.24 -19.91
C PHE A 387 -0.91 -14.90 -19.21
N LEU A 388 0.16 -14.22 -18.80
CA LEU A 388 0.11 -12.77 -18.62
C LEU A 388 -0.14 -12.18 -20.02
N PRO A 389 -1.30 -11.55 -20.25
CA PRO A 389 -1.37 -10.11 -20.04
C PRO A 389 -2.76 -9.62 -19.58
N ILE A 390 -2.93 -9.22 -18.32
CA ILE A 390 -4.07 -8.36 -17.92
C ILE A 390 -3.57 -7.33 -16.90
N LEU A 391 -2.92 -6.27 -17.39
CA LEU A 391 -3.00 -4.95 -16.77
C LEU A 391 -4.16 -4.21 -17.45
N ALA A 392 -5.37 -4.45 -16.97
CA ALA A 392 -6.51 -3.56 -17.17
C ALA A 392 -7.58 -3.90 -16.12
N PRO A 393 -7.51 -3.33 -14.91
CA PRO A 393 -8.60 -3.50 -13.96
C PRO A 393 -9.81 -2.68 -14.44
N GLN A 394 -10.92 -3.36 -14.72
CA GLN A 394 -12.21 -2.74 -15.03
C GLN A 394 -12.91 -2.22 -13.75
N TRP A 395 -12.20 -1.46 -12.92
CA TRP A 395 -12.73 -0.89 -11.68
C TRP A 395 -13.74 0.24 -11.94
N TRP A 396 -13.76 0.80 -13.15
CA TRP A 396 -14.67 1.88 -13.54
C TRP A 396 -16.16 1.47 -13.62
N ARG A 397 -16.49 0.18 -13.59
CA ARG A 397 -17.90 -0.29 -13.62
C ARG A 397 -18.60 -0.35 -12.26
N LEU A 398 -17.92 -0.10 -11.15
CA LEU A 398 -18.53 -0.08 -9.81
C LEU A 398 -18.56 1.30 -9.14
N ALA A 399 -18.02 2.34 -9.78
CA ALA A 399 -17.98 3.71 -9.25
C ALA A 399 -19.29 4.49 -9.47
N ARG A 400 -20.45 3.85 -9.25
CA ARG A 400 -21.76 4.53 -9.35
C ARG A 400 -22.57 4.58 -8.07
N PHE A 401 -22.09 4.02 -6.95
CA PHE A 401 -22.87 3.98 -5.71
C PHE A 401 -22.06 4.02 -4.40
N ILE A 402 -20.95 4.76 -4.28
CA ILE A 402 -20.42 5.11 -2.94
C ILE A 402 -19.70 6.48 -3.00
N PRO A 403 -20.21 7.54 -2.34
CA PRO A 403 -19.46 8.75 -2.08
C PRO A 403 -18.82 8.65 -0.68
N HIS A 404 -17.55 8.26 -0.57
CA HIS A 404 -16.78 8.58 0.64
C HIS A 404 -15.27 8.70 0.34
N PRO A 405 -14.55 9.68 0.92
CA PRO A 405 -13.21 10.08 0.47
C PRO A 405 -12.03 9.20 0.92
N GLU A 406 -12.26 8.03 1.52
CA GLU A 406 -11.19 7.28 2.21
C GLU A 406 -10.53 6.17 1.36
N VAL A 407 -10.96 5.98 0.10
CA VAL A 407 -10.44 4.91 -0.77
C VAL A 407 -9.11 5.29 -1.47
N PHE A 408 -8.69 6.56 -1.43
CA PHE A 408 -7.51 7.03 -2.18
C PHE A 408 -6.16 6.87 -1.48
N GLN A 409 -6.10 6.50 -0.20
CA GLN A 409 -4.82 6.44 0.54
C GLN A 409 -4.04 5.12 0.40
N VAL A 410 -4.58 4.09 -0.28
CA VAL A 410 -3.94 2.76 -0.36
C VAL A 410 -3.14 2.56 -1.66
N LEU A 411 -3.19 3.49 -2.62
CA LEU A 411 -2.56 3.33 -3.94
C LEU A 411 -1.20 4.01 -4.12
N ASP A 412 -0.73 4.83 -3.17
CA ASP A 412 0.57 5.52 -3.29
C ASP A 412 1.79 4.69 -2.86
N HIS A 413 1.59 3.50 -2.29
CA HIS A 413 2.71 2.67 -1.80
C HIS A 413 3.22 1.59 -2.76
N LEU A 414 2.73 1.54 -4.00
CA LEU A 414 3.11 0.49 -4.98
C LEU A 414 4.02 0.97 -6.13
N VAL A 415 4.55 2.20 -6.09
CA VAL A 415 5.50 2.71 -7.09
C VAL A 415 6.85 3.01 -6.47
N LEU A 416 7.52 2.01 -5.88
CA LEU A 416 8.92 2.20 -5.45
C LEU A 416 9.73 0.89 -5.47
N ILE A 417 9.75 0.12 -6.56
CA ILE A 417 10.90 -0.75 -6.87
C ILE A 417 11.06 -0.87 -8.39
N ALA A 418 11.79 0.07 -9.00
CA ALA A 418 12.43 -0.11 -10.30
C ALA A 418 13.96 -0.09 -10.08
N PRO A 419 14.73 -1.01 -10.67
CA PRO A 419 16.19 -0.96 -10.60
C PRO A 419 16.74 0.15 -11.51
N PRO A 420 17.90 0.75 -11.18
CA PRO A 420 18.44 1.88 -11.92
C PRO A 420 18.97 1.41 -13.29
N GLY A 421 18.52 2.06 -14.38
CA GLY A 421 19.06 1.82 -15.73
C GLY A 421 18.07 1.81 -16.91
N ALA A 422 16.79 2.16 -16.73
CA ALA A 422 15.81 2.22 -17.81
C ALA A 422 15.29 3.66 -18.04
N GLU A 423 16.20 4.60 -18.24
CA GLU A 423 15.87 5.93 -18.76
C GLU A 423 16.02 5.89 -20.28
N ASP A 424 14.93 5.62 -21.01
CA ASP A 424 14.73 6.15 -22.38
C ASP A 424 13.41 5.72 -23.04
N SER A 425 12.64 4.79 -22.46
CA SER A 425 11.36 4.35 -23.05
C SER A 425 10.10 4.93 -22.38
N SER A 426 10.24 5.71 -21.31
CA SER A 426 9.10 6.23 -20.53
C SER A 426 8.55 7.57 -21.03
N SER A 427 9.33 8.33 -21.81
CA SER A 427 8.92 9.68 -22.25
C SER A 427 7.92 9.68 -23.42
N GLN A 428 7.89 8.62 -24.25
CA GLN A 428 6.92 8.50 -25.36
C GLN A 428 5.53 8.04 -24.92
N ALA A 429 5.39 7.42 -23.75
CA ALA A 429 4.10 6.90 -23.28
C ALA A 429 3.22 7.99 -22.62
N LEU A 430 3.81 9.10 -22.17
CA LEU A 430 3.09 10.18 -21.47
C LEU A 430 2.36 11.16 -22.40
N GLU A 431 2.78 11.32 -23.67
CA GLU A 431 2.14 12.27 -24.60
C GLU A 431 0.82 11.76 -25.22
N LEU A 432 0.53 10.46 -25.15
CA LEU A 432 -0.70 9.88 -25.71
C LEU A 432 -1.93 10.03 -24.78
N TRP A 433 -1.75 10.49 -23.54
CA TRP A 433 -2.82 10.57 -22.53
C TRP A 433 -3.49 11.95 -22.39
N GLN A 434 -3.08 12.97 -23.16
CA GLN A 434 -3.59 14.35 -23.03
C GLN A 434 -4.41 14.88 -24.22
N ARG A 435 -4.86 14.06 -25.18
CA ARG A 435 -5.77 14.53 -26.24
C ARG A 435 -7.25 14.34 -25.88
N PRO A 436 -8.10 15.38 -25.95
CA PRO A 436 -9.54 15.24 -25.75
C PRO A 436 -10.19 14.49 -26.91
N LEU A 437 -11.08 13.53 -26.60
CA LEU A 437 -11.89 12.79 -27.58
C LEU A 437 -12.94 13.72 -28.21
N ALA A 438 -12.84 13.96 -29.52
CA ALA A 438 -13.91 14.52 -30.33
C ALA A 438 -15.01 13.46 -30.59
N ALA A 439 -16.26 13.92 -30.62
CA ALA A 439 -17.48 13.13 -30.67
C ALA A 439 -17.58 12.19 -31.91
N THR A 440 -18.09 10.98 -31.69
CA THR A 440 -18.50 10.05 -32.76
C THR A 440 -19.98 10.23 -33.13
N PRO A 441 -20.36 10.24 -34.42
CA PRO A 441 -21.77 10.20 -34.82
C PRO A 441 -22.32 8.76 -34.96
N SER A 442 -23.64 8.65 -34.89
CA SER A 442 -24.48 7.43 -34.89
C SER A 442 -24.48 6.62 -36.20
N PRO A 443 -24.90 5.33 -36.18
CA PRO A 443 -24.91 4.46 -37.36
C PRO A 443 -26.29 4.43 -38.06
N ASN A 444 -26.33 4.69 -39.37
CA ASN A 444 -27.33 4.17 -40.32
C ASN A 444 -26.96 4.49 -41.77
N GLN A 445 -27.32 3.58 -42.70
CA GLN A 445 -27.17 3.56 -44.18
C GLN A 445 -25.79 3.05 -44.69
N ALA A 446 -25.64 2.19 -45.70
CA ALA A 446 -26.51 1.53 -46.70
C ALA A 446 -25.76 0.24 -47.19
N VAL A 447 -26.42 -0.89 -47.41
CA VAL A 447 -27.00 -1.43 -48.68
C VAL A 447 -25.99 -1.66 -49.83
N ASP A 448 -25.95 -2.94 -50.24
CA ASP A 448 -25.59 -3.58 -51.51
C ASP A 448 -24.27 -3.26 -52.24
N ASP A 449 -23.48 -4.32 -52.50
CA ASP A 449 -23.22 -4.78 -53.87
C ASP A 449 -22.68 -6.22 -53.91
N SER A 450 -23.58 -7.14 -54.28
CA SER A 450 -23.54 -8.06 -55.43
C SER A 450 -22.23 -8.74 -55.88
N MET A 451 -22.33 -10.08 -55.98
CA MET A 451 -21.71 -10.97 -56.98
C MET A 451 -20.18 -11.21 -56.83
N SER A 452 -19.69 -12.45 -56.72
CA SER A 452 -19.76 -13.48 -57.77
C SER A 452 -19.14 -14.80 -57.29
N LEU A 453 -19.73 -15.93 -57.73
CA LEU A 453 -19.15 -17.28 -57.92
C LEU A 453 -18.75 -18.03 -56.63
N GLY A 454 -19.34 -19.17 -56.24
CA GLY A 454 -20.02 -20.19 -57.01
C GLY A 454 -19.10 -21.41 -57.20
N ALA A 455 -19.47 -22.50 -56.52
CA ALA A 455 -19.09 -23.90 -56.77
C ALA A 455 -17.66 -24.31 -56.38
N THR A 456 -17.32 -25.54 -55.96
CA THR A 456 -18.00 -26.74 -55.44
C THR A 456 -16.84 -27.72 -55.17
N TRP A 457 -16.95 -28.55 -54.13
CA TRP A 457 -16.52 -29.97 -54.09
C TRP A 457 -15.05 -30.33 -54.40
N GLU A 458 -14.34 -30.95 -53.45
CA GLU A 458 -14.19 -32.42 -53.39
C GLU A 458 -13.22 -32.84 -52.27
N SER A 459 -13.73 -33.70 -51.40
CA SER A 459 -12.98 -34.53 -50.48
C SER A 459 -12.40 -35.75 -51.22
N GLY A 460 -11.12 -36.07 -51.00
CA GLY A 460 -10.53 -37.27 -51.59
C GLY A 460 -9.16 -37.65 -51.03
N LYS A 461 -9.20 -38.56 -50.05
CA LYS A 461 -8.18 -39.53 -49.60
C LYS A 461 -6.99 -39.06 -48.76
#